data_AF-A0A7X7PB01-F1
#
_entry.id   AF-A0A7X7PB01-F1
#
_cell.length_a   1.000
_cell.length_b   1.000
_cell.length_c   1.000
_cell.angle_alpha   90.00
_cell.angle_beta   90.00
_cell.angle_gamma   90.00
#
_symmetry.space_group_name_H-M   'P 1'
#
loop_
_entity.id
_entity.type
_entity.pdbx_description
1 polymer ?
#
loop_
_entity_poly.entity_id
_entity_poly.type
_entity_poly.pdbx_seq_one_letter_code
_entity_poly.pdbx_strand_id
1 'polypeptide(L)' 'MAGTGLAHFVVPQAFESITKLAFPENTREWTYANGASETLIGLALSNSRSRVYGLIGVVAYVGFLGRRVVQA' A
#
# COMPACT_ATOMS: atom_id res chain seq x y z
N MET A 1 8.81 -0.51 0.41
CA MET A 1 7.68 -0.64 1.37
C MET A 1 7.65 0.53 2.33
N ALA A 2 8.45 0.61 3.40
CA ALA A 2 8.25 1.69 4.38
C ALA A 2 8.44 3.11 3.79
N GLY A 3 9.52 3.33 3.05
CA GLY A 3 9.77 4.63 2.40
C GLY A 3 8.75 4.98 1.31
N THR A 4 8.28 4.01 0.53
CA THR A 4 7.21 4.21 -0.47
C THR A 4 5.89 4.55 0.21
N GLY A 5 5.57 3.83 1.29
CA GLY A 5 4.43 4.10 2.14
C GLY A 5 4.38 5.53 2.67
N LEU A 6 5.50 6.04 3.17
CA LEU A 6 5.61 7.43 3.62
C LEU A 6 5.47 8.43 2.46
N ALA A 7 6.00 8.11 1.28
CA ALA A 7 5.92 8.97 0.11
C ALA A 7 4.47 9.23 -0.33
N HIS A 8 3.53 8.30 -0.11
CA HIS A 8 2.10 8.54 -0.35
C HIS A 8 1.52 9.69 0.48
N PHE A 9 2.06 9.99 1.66
CA PHE A 9 1.60 11.10 2.49
C PHE A 9 2.29 12.43 2.13
N VAL A 10 3.55 12.35 1.70
CA VAL A 10 4.37 13.53 1.37
C VAL A 10 4.04 14.06 -0.02
N VAL A 11 3.98 13.18 -1.04
CA VAL A 11 3.70 13.54 -2.44
C VAL A 11 2.62 12.63 -3.03
N PRO A 12 1.41 12.59 -2.46
CA PRO A 12 0.30 11.74 -2.93
C PRO A 12 -0.04 11.89 -4.42
N GLN A 13 0.13 13.08 -5.00
CA GLN A 13 -0.18 13.34 -6.42
C GLN A 13 0.67 12.49 -7.35
N ALA A 14 1.90 12.13 -6.95
CA ALA A 14 2.78 11.26 -7.74
C ALA A 14 2.24 9.83 -7.90
N PHE A 15 1.27 9.44 -7.06
CA PHE A 15 0.69 8.10 -7.03
C PHE A 15 -0.75 8.07 -7.55
N GLU A 16 -1.39 9.21 -7.79
CA GLU A 16 -2.82 9.25 -8.15
C GLU A 16 -3.13 8.51 -9.45
N SER A 17 -2.28 8.64 -10.48
CA SER A 17 -2.49 7.98 -11.76
C SER A 17 -2.52 6.46 -11.64
N ILE A 18 -1.61 5.88 -10.86
CA ILE A 18 -1.54 4.43 -10.65
C ILE A 18 -2.60 3.94 -9.66
N THR A 19 -2.87 4.68 -8.59
CA THR A 19 -3.93 4.33 -7.62
C THR A 19 -5.30 4.33 -8.31
N LYS A 20 -5.54 5.26 -9.25
CA LYS A 20 -6.82 5.38 -9.96
C LYS A 20 -7.18 4.13 -10.78
N LEU A 21 -6.19 3.35 -11.22
CA LEU A 21 -6.41 2.10 -11.95
C LEU A 21 -7.14 1.05 -11.10
N ALA A 22 -6.88 1.02 -9.79
CA ALA A 22 -7.50 0.06 -8.86
C ALA A 22 -8.61 0.71 -8.01
N PHE A 23 -8.61 2.04 -7.92
CA PHE A 23 -9.49 2.84 -7.07
C PHE A 23 -9.94 4.11 -7.82
N PRO A 24 -10.83 3.97 -8.82
CA PRO A 24 -11.29 5.10 -9.63
C PRO A 24 -12.10 6.12 -8.82
N GLU A 25 -12.77 5.65 -7.77
CA GLU A 25 -13.47 6.47 -6.78
C GLU A 25 -12.61 6.62 -5.52
N ASN A 26 -12.69 7.79 -4.88
CA ASN A 26 -11.93 8.13 -3.66
C ASN A 26 -10.42 7.87 -3.77
N THR A 27 -9.85 8.07 -4.98
CA THR A 27 -8.43 7.76 -5.29
C THR A 27 -7.47 8.36 -4.26
N ARG A 28 -7.71 9.58 -3.80
CA ARG A 28 -6.84 10.25 -2.83
C ARG A 28 -6.85 9.58 -1.45
N GLU A 29 -8.02 9.15 -0.98
CA GLU A 29 -8.15 8.42 0.28
C GLU A 29 -7.45 7.06 0.18
N TRP A 30 -7.66 6.36 -0.94
CA TRP A 30 -6.99 5.08 -1.19
C TRP A 30 -5.47 5.22 -1.35
N THR A 31 -4.96 6.33 -1.89
CA THR A 31 -3.52 6.64 -1.90
C THR A 31 -2.96 6.69 -0.47
N TYR A 32 -3.67 7.32 0.47
CA TYR A 32 -3.23 7.33 1.88
C TYR A 32 -3.40 5.98 2.58
N ALA A 33 -4.49 5.24 2.30
CA ALA A 33 -4.70 3.91 2.85
C ALA A 33 -3.62 2.90 2.40
N ASN A 34 -3.23 2.97 1.13
CA ASN A 34 -2.11 2.22 0.56
C ASN A 34 -0.79 2.64 1.24
N GLY A 35 -0.57 3.95 1.39
CA GLY A 35 0.58 4.49 2.13
C GLY A 35 0.72 3.96 3.55
N ALA A 36 -0.38 3.95 4.31
CA ALA A 36 -0.41 3.42 5.67
C ALA A 36 -0.06 1.92 5.69
N SER A 37 -0.67 1.16 4.78
CA SER A 37 -0.46 -0.28 4.66
C SER A 37 1.00 -0.62 4.35
N GLU A 38 1.58 0.03 3.34
CA GLU A 38 2.98 -0.18 2.95
C GLU A 38 3.97 0.26 4.03
N THR A 39 3.65 1.32 4.76
CA THR A 39 4.44 1.79 5.90
C THR A 39 4.47 0.72 6.98
N LEU A 40 3.30 0.25 7.44
CA LEU A 40 3.20 -0.77 8.49
C LEU A 40 3.85 -2.09 8.09
N ILE A 41 3.61 -2.55 6.86
CA ILE A 41 4.24 -3.76 6.31
C ILE A 41 5.76 -3.59 6.26
N GLY A 42 6.24 -2.46 5.74
CA GLY A 42 7.67 -2.17 5.65
C GLY A 42 8.35 -2.12 7.02
N LEU A 43 7.71 -1.50 8.01
CA LEU A 43 8.20 -1.49 9.39
C LEU A 43 8.22 -2.90 9.99
N ALA A 44 7.17 -3.69 9.78
CA ALA A 44 7.10 -5.07 10.25
C ALA A 44 8.20 -5.96 9.65
N LEU A 45 8.53 -5.76 8.36
CA LEU A 45 9.62 -6.48 7.68
C LEU A 45 11.02 -6.09 8.17
N SER A 46 11.18 -4.83 8.61
CA SER A 46 12.47 -4.27 9.04
C SER A 46 12.91 -4.82 10.40
N ASN A 47 11.96 -5.26 11.24
CA ASN A 47 12.25 -5.90 12.52
C ASN A 47 12.16 -7.43 12.39
N SER A 48 13.25 -8.13 12.72
CA SER A 48 13.35 -9.60 12.64
C SER A 48 12.24 -10.32 13.43
N ARG A 49 11.82 -9.76 14.57
CA ARG A 49 10.78 -10.33 15.43
C ARG A 49 9.38 -10.28 14.81
N SER A 50 9.12 -9.30 13.94
CA SER A 50 7.82 -9.11 13.28
C SER A 50 7.83 -9.47 11.78
N ARG A 51 8.97 -9.91 11.25
CA ARG A 51 9.16 -10.14 9.80
C ARG A 51 8.13 -11.10 9.21
N VAL A 52 7.75 -12.15 9.96
CA VAL A 52 6.73 -13.10 9.51
C VAL A 52 5.38 -12.42 9.28
N TYR A 53 4.98 -11.50 10.16
CA TYR A 53 3.75 -10.71 9.99
C TYR A 53 3.87 -9.75 8.81
N GLY A 54 5.07 -9.16 8.61
CA GLY A 54 5.36 -8.35 7.42
C GLY A 54 5.18 -9.14 6.13
N LEU A 55 5.70 -10.38 6.06
CA LEU A 55 5.55 -11.25 4.89
C LEU A 55 4.09 -11.62 4.63
N ILE A 56 3.34 -12.00 5.68
CA ILE A 56 1.89 -12.24 5.57
C ILE A 56 1.17 -10.98 5.06
N GLY A 57 1.55 -9.81 5.60
CA GLY A 57 1.03 -8.52 5.18
C GLY A 57 1.29 -8.23 3.70
N VAL A 58 2.49 -8.54 3.18
CA VAL A 58 2.79 -8.40 1.74
C VAL A 58 1.84 -9.27 0.92
N VAL A 59 1.70 -10.55 1.26
CA VAL A 59 0.83 -11.48 0.51
C VAL A 59 -0.62 -11.01 0.52
N ALA A 60 -1.13 -10.63 1.70
CA ALA A 60 -2.49 -10.13 1.84
C ALA A 60 -2.72 -8.84 1.05
N TYR A 61 -1.78 -7.88 1.14
CA TYR A 61 -1.88 -6.59 0.47
C TYR A 61 -1.81 -6.71 -1.05
N VAL A 62 -0.87 -7.52 -1.58
CA VAL A 62 -0.77 -7.77 -3.03
C VAL A 62 -2.02 -8.49 -3.54
N GLY A 63 -2.53 -9.48 -2.81
CA GLY A 63 -3.78 -10.16 -3.16
C GLY A 63 -4.98 -9.21 -3.18
N PHE A 64 -5.08 -8.32 -2.20
CA PHE A 64 -6.10 -7.28 -2.14
C PHE A 64 -6.01 -6.31 -3.33
N LEU A 65 -4.83 -5.77 -3.61
CA LEU A 65 -4.63 -4.86 -4.74
C LEU A 65 -4.92 -5.53 -6.08
N GLY A 66 -4.41 -6.75 -6.29
CA GLY A 66 -4.67 -7.52 -7.51
C GLY A 66 -6.16 -7.76 -7.72
N ARG A 67 -6.89 -8.12 -6.67
CA ARG A 67 -8.35 -8.26 -6.73
C ARG A 67 -9.03 -6.94 -7.11
N ARG A 68 -8.61 -5.81 -6.53
CA ARG A 68 -9.20 -4.49 -6.84
C ARG A 68 -8.95 -4.08 -8.28
N VAL A 69 -7.74 -4.29 -8.81
CA VAL A 69 -7.42 -4.03 -10.23
C VAL A 69 -8.29 -4.85 -11.17
N VAL A 70 -8.54 -6.13 -10.86
CA VAL A 70 -9.40 -7.00 -11.69
C VAL A 70 -10.88 -6.57 -11.66
N GLN A 71 -11.30 -5.88 -10.60
CA GLN A 71 -12.70 -5.49 -10.36
C GLN A 71 -13.00 -4.01 -10.71
N ALA A 72 -11.97 -3.20 -10.95
CA ALA A 72 -12.08 -1.78 -11.27
C ALA A 72 -12.43 -1.57 -12.75
#